data_AF-A0A2J6PJC8-F1
#
_entry.id   AF-A0A2J6PJC8-F1
#
_cell.length_a   1.000
_cell.length_b   1.000
_cell.length_c   1.000
_cell.angle_alpha   90.00
_cell.angle_beta   90.00
_cell.angle_gamma   90.00
#
_symmetry.space_group_name_H-M   'P 1'
#
loop_
_entity.id
_entity.type
_entity.pdbx_description
1 polymer ?
#
loop_
_entity_poly.entity_id
_entity_poly.type
_entity_poly.pdbx_seq_one_letter_code
_entity_poly.pdbx_strand_id
1 'polypeptide(L)'
;MNSIYSGLMSGDSTTKTHNRLSVLFGLQFLVMLLRTYIALIQIFYLMFSRMNIFGSFFILGNFLGDVVLLVLLLVEMHKRAVGKLSAEAFYKLQIGKTAWVVGGWFVLLVVYRGALVMMVLEWRVWGSVVFDVLYIAPFVGALALVVKQRREDDGIILL
;
A
#
# COMPACT_ATOMS: atom_id res chain seq x y z
N MET A 1 -2.28 -25.43 -23.22
CA MET A 1 -2.71 -24.54 -22.11
C MET A 1 -1.72 -23.39 -22.04
N ASN A 2 -2.08 -22.21 -22.53
CA ASN A 2 -1.26 -21.02 -22.35
C ASN A 2 -1.38 -20.59 -20.89
N SER A 3 -0.25 -20.61 -20.20
CA SER A 3 -0.14 -20.16 -18.81
C SER A 3 -0.61 -18.71 -18.69
N ILE A 4 -1.35 -18.36 -17.65
CA ILE A 4 -1.75 -16.97 -17.34
C ILE A 4 -0.51 -16.04 -17.30
N TYR A 5 0.66 -16.60 -16.99
CA TYR A 5 1.95 -15.90 -17.03
C TYR A 5 2.43 -15.55 -18.45
N SER A 6 2.09 -16.35 -19.48
CA SER A 6 2.51 -16.05 -20.86
C SER A 6 1.71 -14.90 -21.48
N GLY A 7 0.44 -14.74 -21.10
CA GLY A 7 -0.38 -13.58 -21.50
C GLY A 7 -0.03 -12.28 -20.77
N LEU A 8 0.52 -12.37 -19.56
CA LEU A 8 1.05 -11.22 -18.80
C LEU A 8 2.37 -10.69 -19.39
N MET A 9 3.13 -11.55 -20.07
CA MET A 9 4.45 -11.26 -20.64
C MET A 9 4.44 -11.13 -22.17
N SER A 10 3.31 -11.32 -22.86
CA SER A 10 3.21 -11.15 -24.31
C SER A 10 2.54 -9.81 -24.65
N GLY A 11 3.14 -9.07 -25.60
CA GLY A 11 2.74 -7.72 -25.98
C GLY A 11 3.92 -6.74 -26.03
N ASP A 12 3.69 -5.59 -26.67
CA ASP A 12 4.63 -4.48 -26.77
C ASP A 12 4.94 -3.91 -25.36
N SER A 13 5.99 -3.10 -25.21
CA SER A 13 6.50 -2.64 -23.90
C SER A 13 5.40 -1.97 -23.04
N THR A 14 4.51 -1.22 -23.70
CA THR A 14 3.34 -0.55 -23.12
C THR A 14 2.30 -1.53 -22.59
N THR A 15 2.01 -2.62 -23.31
CA THR A 15 1.05 -3.65 -22.88
C THR A 15 1.55 -4.41 -21.66
N LYS A 16 2.85 -4.73 -21.60
CA LYS A 16 3.48 -5.38 -20.45
C LYS A 16 3.42 -4.51 -19.20
N THR A 17 3.74 -3.23 -19.33
CA THR A 17 3.69 -2.27 -18.21
C THR A 17 2.26 -2.07 -17.72
N HIS A 18 1.28 -2.02 -18.63
CA HIS A 18 -0.13 -1.97 -18.29
C HIS A 18 -0.56 -3.20 -17.46
N ASN A 19 -0.21 -4.41 -17.91
CA ASN A 19 -0.56 -5.64 -17.18
C ASN A 19 0.11 -5.72 -15.80
N ARG A 20 1.39 -5.33 -15.70
CA ARG A 20 2.13 -5.29 -14.42
C ARG A 20 1.50 -4.33 -13.41
N LEU A 21 1.11 -3.13 -13.87
CA LEU A 21 0.41 -2.16 -13.04
C LEU A 21 -0.95 -2.69 -12.58
N SER A 22 -1.67 -3.46 -13.41
CA SER A 22 -2.97 -4.04 -13.03
C SER A 22 -2.83 -5.09 -11.94
N VAL A 23 -1.79 -5.93 -12.03
CA VAL A 23 -1.46 -6.91 -10.98
C VAL A 23 -1.07 -6.20 -9.68
N LEU A 24 -0.24 -5.17 -9.75
CA LEU A 24 0.16 -4.40 -8.58
C LEU A 24 -1.03 -3.68 -7.93
N PHE A 25 -1.98 -3.17 -8.71
CA PHE A 25 -3.22 -2.62 -8.18
C PHE A 25 -4.05 -3.63 -7.40
N GLY A 26 -4.24 -4.83 -7.96
CA GLY A 26 -4.94 -5.91 -7.26
C GLY A 26 -4.23 -6.29 -5.96
N LEU A 27 -2.90 -6.33 -5.99
CA LEU A 27 -2.08 -6.61 -4.82
C LEU A 27 -2.16 -5.49 -3.77
N GLN A 28 -2.11 -4.22 -4.18
CA GLN A 28 -2.32 -3.06 -3.31
C GLN A 28 -3.69 -3.13 -2.61
N PHE A 29 -4.74 -3.48 -3.34
CA PHE A 29 -6.08 -3.62 -2.78
C PHE A 29 -6.16 -4.73 -1.73
N LEU A 30 -5.65 -5.93 -2.06
CA LEU A 30 -5.62 -7.07 -1.13
C LEU A 30 -4.83 -6.75 0.14
N VAL A 31 -3.66 -6.14 -0.03
CA VAL A 31 -2.79 -5.71 1.08
C VAL A 31 -3.50 -4.70 1.96
N MET A 32 -4.16 -3.69 1.37
CA MET A 32 -4.88 -2.70 2.17
C MET A 32 -6.02 -3.32 2.96
N LEU A 33 -6.74 -4.28 2.37
CA LEU A 33 -7.84 -4.95 3.05
C LEU A 33 -7.35 -5.67 4.32
N LEU A 34 -6.23 -6.38 4.20
CA LEU A 34 -5.61 -7.07 5.33
C LEU A 34 -5.06 -6.08 6.37
N ARG A 35 -4.42 -5.00 5.93
CA ARG A 35 -3.91 -3.94 6.81
C ARG A 35 -5.04 -3.26 7.59
N THR A 36 -6.14 -2.91 6.94
CA THR A 36 -7.33 -2.32 7.59
C THR A 36 -7.90 -3.26 8.66
N TYR A 37 -7.95 -4.56 8.37
CA TYR A 37 -8.40 -5.56 9.35
C TYR A 37 -7.47 -5.64 10.57
N ILE A 38 -6.14 -5.62 10.36
CA ILE A 38 -5.17 -5.61 11.45
C ILE A 38 -5.30 -4.35 12.31
N ALA A 39 -5.42 -3.17 11.68
CA ALA A 39 -5.60 -1.91 12.39
C ALA A 39 -6.86 -1.92 13.26
N LEU A 40 -7.94 -2.53 12.79
CA LEU A 40 -9.16 -2.72 13.59
C LEU A 40 -8.88 -3.55 14.85
N ILE A 41 -8.20 -4.69 14.73
CA ILE A 41 -7.82 -5.53 15.88
C ILE A 41 -6.94 -4.74 16.86
N GLN A 42 -5.99 -3.95 16.36
CA GLN A 42 -5.08 -3.14 17.17
C GLN A 42 -5.83 -2.07 17.98
N ILE A 43 -6.87 -1.43 17.41
CA ILE A 43 -7.71 -0.45 18.12
C ILE A 43 -8.37 -1.11 19.34
N PHE A 44 -9.01 -2.28 19.14
CA PHE A 44 -9.64 -3.03 20.23
C PHE A 44 -8.61 -3.40 21.30
N TYR A 45 -7.43 -3.90 20.91
CA TYR A 45 -6.39 -4.26 21.88
C TYR A 45 -5.90 -3.05 22.69
N LEU A 46 -5.61 -1.92 22.04
CA LEU A 46 -5.10 -0.74 22.75
C LEU A 46 -6.14 -0.09 23.67
N MET A 47 -7.41 -0.05 23.24
CA MET A 47 -8.49 0.51 24.05
C MET A 47 -8.81 -0.36 25.27
N PHE A 48 -8.93 -1.68 25.09
CA PHE A 48 -9.44 -2.56 26.13
C PHE A 48 -8.34 -3.21 26.99
N SER A 49 -7.14 -3.43 26.47
CA SER A 49 -6.08 -4.18 27.19
C SER A 49 -4.93 -3.31 27.72
N ARG A 50 -4.65 -2.16 27.10
CA ARG A 50 -3.50 -1.32 27.47
C ARG A 50 -3.90 0.08 27.98
N MET A 51 -5.18 0.46 27.87
CA MET A 51 -5.70 1.80 28.19
C MET A 51 -4.86 2.94 27.59
N ASN A 52 -4.27 2.72 26.41
CA ASN A 52 -3.41 3.71 25.76
C ASN A 52 -4.24 4.58 24.82
N ILE A 53 -4.94 5.57 25.38
CA ILE A 53 -5.85 6.47 24.64
C ILE A 53 -5.13 7.19 23.50
N PHE A 54 -3.92 7.71 23.73
CA PHE A 54 -3.14 8.39 22.70
C PHE A 54 -2.77 7.45 21.54
N GLY A 55 -2.29 6.24 21.85
CA GLY A 55 -2.00 5.22 20.83
C GLY A 55 -3.25 4.82 20.05
N SER A 56 -4.39 4.63 20.73
CA SER A 56 -5.67 4.33 20.08
C SER A 56 -6.10 5.40 19.10
N PHE A 57 -5.93 6.70 19.40
CA PHE A 57 -6.25 7.78 18.47
C PHE A 57 -5.41 7.74 17.18
N PHE A 58 -4.10 7.49 17.30
CA PHE A 58 -3.23 7.40 16.14
C PHE A 58 -3.55 6.18 15.25
N ILE A 59 -3.81 5.01 15.86
CA ILE A 59 -4.20 3.82 15.09
C ILE A 59 -5.59 4.00 14.47
N LEU A 60 -6.54 4.65 15.16
CA LEU A 60 -7.84 4.99 14.59
C LEU A 60 -7.71 5.91 13.36
N GLY A 61 -6.85 6.93 13.43
CA GLY A 61 -6.55 7.79 12.29
C GLY A 61 -5.97 7.01 11.12
N ASN A 62 -5.04 6.08 11.39
CA ASN A 62 -4.46 5.21 10.37
C ASN A 62 -5.53 4.28 9.75
N PHE A 63 -6.40 3.68 10.57
CA PHE A 63 -7.52 2.85 10.12
C PHE A 63 -8.47 3.60 9.19
N LEU A 64 -8.88 4.82 9.57
CA LEU A 64 -9.76 5.64 8.73
C LEU A 64 -9.12 5.98 7.39
N GLY A 65 -7.84 6.33 7.39
CA GLY A 65 -7.11 6.55 6.14
C GLY A 65 -6.99 5.29 5.29
N ASP A 66 -6.78 4.13 5.90
CA ASP A 66 -6.71 2.85 5.20
C ASP A 66 -8.08 2.51 4.54
N VAL A 67 -9.20 2.82 5.19
CA VAL A 67 -10.55 2.70 4.59
C VAL A 67 -10.72 3.64 3.40
N VAL A 68 -10.27 4.89 3.51
CA VAL A 68 -10.29 5.84 2.38
C VAL A 68 -9.43 5.32 1.22
N LEU A 69 -8.25 4.78 1.50
CA LEU A 69 -7.37 4.18 0.49
C LEU A 69 -8.01 2.98 -0.22
N LEU A 70 -8.75 2.13 0.50
CA LEU A 70 -9.48 1.02 -0.11
C LEU A 70 -10.52 1.51 -1.12
N VAL A 71 -11.29 2.53 -0.76
CA VAL A 71 -12.28 3.13 -1.66
C VAL A 71 -11.59 3.77 -2.85
N LEU A 72 -10.49 4.50 -2.64
CA LEU A 72 -9.71 5.11 -3.72
C LEU A 72 -9.16 4.06 -4.69
N LEU A 73 -8.63 2.94 -4.19
CA LEU A 73 -8.14 1.84 -5.02
C LEU A 73 -9.26 1.23 -5.87
N LEU A 74 -10.46 1.03 -5.31
CA LEU A 74 -11.62 0.55 -6.07
C LEU A 74 -12.02 1.54 -7.18
N VAL A 75 -12.07 2.82 -6.87
CA VAL A 75 -12.40 3.87 -7.85
C VAL A 75 -11.34 3.93 -8.95
N GLU A 76 -10.06 3.79 -8.61
CA GLU A 76 -8.96 3.76 -9.57
C GLU A 76 -9.02 2.52 -10.47
N MET A 77 -9.24 1.33 -9.88
CA MET A 77 -9.42 0.09 -10.63
C MET A 77 -10.58 0.21 -11.62
N HIS A 78 -11.70 0.77 -11.19
CA HIS A 78 -12.84 1.03 -12.06
C HIS A 78 -12.50 2.02 -13.17
N LYS A 79 -11.95 3.21 -12.83
CA LYS A 79 -11.56 4.25 -13.80
C LYS A 79 -10.55 3.72 -14.82
N ARG A 80 -9.65 2.83 -14.40
CA ARG A 80 -8.67 2.20 -15.27
C ARG A 80 -9.30 1.16 -16.19
N ALA A 81 -10.24 0.36 -15.69
CA ALA A 81 -10.99 -0.60 -16.51
C ALA A 81 -11.84 0.10 -17.59
N VAL A 82 -12.38 1.28 -17.29
CA VAL A 82 -13.15 2.09 -18.27
C VAL A 82 -12.30 3.06 -19.09
N GLY A 83 -10.96 3.02 -18.96
CA GLY A 83 -10.04 3.85 -19.74
C GLY A 83 -10.08 5.36 -19.43
N LYS A 84 -10.65 5.77 -18.30
CA LYS A 84 -10.81 7.18 -17.89
C LYS A 84 -9.76 7.68 -16.90
N LEU A 85 -8.81 6.84 -16.50
CA LEU A 85 -7.75 7.21 -15.59
C LEU A 85 -6.56 7.78 -16.37
N SER A 86 -6.32 9.10 -16.27
CA SER A 86 -5.16 9.72 -16.88
C SER A 86 -3.86 9.31 -16.17
N ALA A 87 -2.76 9.24 -16.92
CA ALA A 87 -1.45 8.88 -16.37
C ALA A 87 -0.98 9.88 -15.29
N GLU A 88 -1.26 11.17 -15.47
CA GLU A 88 -0.91 12.20 -14.50
C GLU A 88 -1.69 12.08 -13.18
N ALA A 89 -3.01 11.85 -13.27
CA ALA A 89 -3.84 11.63 -12.08
C ALA A 89 -3.40 10.35 -11.36
N PHE A 90 -3.11 9.30 -12.13
CA PHE A 90 -2.62 8.04 -11.59
C PHE A 90 -1.29 8.20 -10.83
N TYR A 91 -0.34 8.95 -11.41
CA TYR A 91 0.94 9.24 -10.77
C TYR A 91 0.79 9.99 -9.43
N LYS A 92 0.01 11.08 -9.43
CA LYS A 92 -0.27 11.86 -8.20
C LYS A 92 -0.91 10.98 -7.12
N LEU A 93 -1.86 10.14 -7.51
CA LEU A 93 -2.52 9.20 -6.59
C LEU A 93 -1.53 8.16 -6.06
N GLN A 94 -0.64 7.60 -6.89
CA GLN A 94 0.35 6.62 -6.42
C GLN A 94 1.35 7.21 -5.43
N ILE A 95 1.80 8.46 -5.62
CA ILE A 95 2.62 9.17 -4.64
C ILE A 95 1.86 9.31 -3.31
N GLY A 96 0.64 9.84 -3.35
CA GLY A 96 -0.16 10.08 -2.15
C GLY A 96 -0.42 8.79 -1.36
N LYS A 97 -0.80 7.72 -2.05
CA LYS A 97 -1.02 6.41 -1.42
C LYS A 97 0.26 5.86 -0.79
N THR A 98 1.38 5.93 -1.49
CA THR A 98 2.67 5.46 -0.97
C THR A 98 3.09 6.28 0.25
N ALA A 99 2.95 7.60 0.20
CA ALA A 99 3.26 8.48 1.32
C ALA A 99 2.39 8.18 2.55
N TRP A 100 1.09 7.92 2.36
CA TRP A 100 0.21 7.51 3.45
C TRP A 100 0.62 6.17 4.06
N VAL A 101 0.85 5.16 3.21
CA VAL A 101 1.21 3.81 3.65
C VAL A 101 2.50 3.82 4.45
N VAL A 102 3.52 4.55 3.99
CA VAL A 102 4.82 4.71 4.67
C VAL A 102 4.70 5.59 5.93
N GLY A 103 3.95 6.69 5.86
CA GLY A 103 3.73 7.58 7.00
C GLY A 103 2.97 6.89 8.14
N GLY A 104 1.92 6.14 7.81
CA GLY A 104 1.18 5.33 8.78
C GLY A 104 2.05 4.27 9.45
N TRP A 105 2.98 3.66 8.72
CA TRP A 105 3.97 2.74 9.30
C TRP A 105 4.89 3.44 10.32
N PHE A 106 5.36 4.65 10.02
CA PHE A 106 6.17 5.42 10.97
C PHE A 106 5.39 5.77 12.24
N VAL A 107 4.10 6.14 12.10
CA VAL A 107 3.22 6.38 13.25
C VAL A 107 3.07 5.12 14.10
N LEU A 108 2.86 3.95 13.48
CA LEU A 108 2.78 2.68 14.20
C LEU A 108 4.08 2.40 14.96
N LEU A 109 5.24 2.59 14.34
CA LEU A 109 6.52 2.45 15.04
C LEU A 109 6.64 3.37 16.26
N VAL A 110 6.19 4.63 16.17
CA VAL A 110 6.23 5.58 17.30
C VAL A 110 5.27 5.15 18.41
N VAL A 111 4.04 4.76 18.07
CA VAL A 111 3.04 4.28 19.04
C VAL A 111 3.54 3.01 19.74
N TYR A 112 4.15 2.09 19.00
CA TYR A 112 4.73 0.87 19.53
C TYR A 112 6.12 1.05 20.15
N ARG A 113 6.81 2.18 19.95
CA ARG A 113 8.13 2.47 20.55
C ARG A 113 8.09 2.40 22.08
N GLY A 114 6.99 2.88 22.68
CA GLY A 114 6.75 2.74 24.12
C GLY A 114 6.66 1.28 24.59
N ALA A 115 6.22 0.36 23.72
CA ALA A 115 6.17 -1.08 23.97
C ALA A 115 7.48 -1.80 23.56
N LEU A 116 8.23 -1.29 22.58
CA LEU A 116 9.49 -1.87 22.10
C LEU A 116 10.67 -1.60 23.03
N VAL A 117 10.67 -0.49 23.79
CA VAL A 117 11.74 -0.17 24.77
C VAL A 117 11.67 -1.06 26.01
N MET A 118 10.47 -1.50 26.39
CA MET A 118 10.27 -2.53 27.42
C MET A 118 10.39 -3.88 26.74
N MET A 119 11.60 -4.47 26.68
CA MET A 119 11.95 -5.73 25.98
C MET A 119 11.02 -6.92 26.32
N VAL A 120 9.81 -6.92 25.80
CA VAL A 120 8.99 -8.10 25.63
C VAL A 120 8.80 -8.21 24.12
N LEU A 121 9.64 -9.05 23.51
CA LEU A 121 9.46 -9.57 22.17
C LEU A 121 8.10 -10.30 22.09
N GLU A 122 7.00 -9.57 22.07
CA GLU A 122 5.75 -10.14 21.60
C GLU A 122 5.90 -10.31 20.09
N TRP A 123 5.90 -11.56 19.65
CA TRP A 123 5.88 -11.96 18.23
C TRP A 123 4.84 -11.20 17.39
N ARG A 124 3.83 -10.63 18.05
CA ARG A 124 2.79 -9.76 17.47
C ARG A 124 3.37 -8.44 16.93
N VAL A 125 4.34 -7.85 17.62
CA VAL A 125 5.00 -6.59 17.19
C VAL A 125 5.92 -6.86 16.00
N TRP A 126 6.75 -7.90 16.06
CA TRP A 126 7.58 -8.32 14.92
C TRP A 126 6.75 -8.79 13.73
N GLY A 127 5.67 -9.53 13.98
CA GLY A 127 4.68 -9.90 12.97
C GLY A 127 4.12 -8.66 12.28
N SER A 128 3.64 -7.67 13.05
CA SER A 128 3.15 -6.40 12.49
C SER A 128 4.20 -5.71 11.63
N VAL A 129 5.45 -5.60 12.10
CA VAL A 129 6.53 -4.95 11.33
C VAL A 129 6.85 -5.69 10.03
N VAL A 130 6.93 -7.02 10.06
CA VAL A 130 7.17 -7.83 8.85
C VAL A 130 6.01 -7.72 7.88
N PHE A 131 4.78 -7.81 8.37
CA PHE A 131 3.58 -7.60 7.55
C PHE A 131 3.55 -6.20 6.96
N ASP A 132 3.90 -5.18 7.73
CA ASP A 132 3.94 -3.80 7.27
C ASP A 132 4.98 -3.57 6.16
N VAL A 133 6.16 -4.19 6.26
CA VAL A 133 7.18 -4.13 5.18
C VAL A 133 6.67 -4.81 3.91
N LEU A 134 6.01 -5.97 4.04
CA LEU A 134 5.36 -6.64 2.91
C LEU A 134 4.22 -5.78 2.32
N TYR A 135 3.54 -4.99 3.14
CA TYR A 135 2.46 -4.10 2.71
C TYR A 135 2.95 -2.86 1.97
N ILE A 136 4.15 -2.36 2.28
CA ILE A 136 4.73 -1.20 1.58
C ILE A 136 5.20 -1.59 0.17
N ALA A 137 5.68 -2.82 -0.01
CA ALA A 137 6.28 -3.31 -1.26
C ALA A 137 5.42 -3.08 -2.53
N PRO A 138 4.12 -3.43 -2.60
CA PRO A 138 3.31 -3.20 -3.80
C PRO A 138 3.05 -1.72 -4.09
N PHE A 139 3.10 -0.85 -3.08
CA PHE A 139 2.96 0.61 -3.26
C PHE A 139 4.23 1.21 -3.84
N VAL A 140 5.37 0.90 -3.24
CA VAL A 140 6.69 1.36 -3.72
C VAL A 140 6.99 0.79 -5.11
N GLY A 141 6.69 -0.49 -5.35
CA GLY A 141 6.86 -1.13 -6.65
C GLY A 141 6.02 -0.48 -7.74
N ALA A 142 4.75 -0.18 -7.47
CA ALA A 142 3.91 0.55 -8.43
C ALA A 142 4.43 1.96 -8.66
N LEU A 143 4.79 2.70 -7.61
CA LEU A 143 5.34 4.04 -7.75
C LEU A 143 6.63 4.04 -8.60
N ALA A 144 7.54 3.10 -8.36
CA ALA A 144 8.78 2.96 -9.14
C ALA A 144 8.49 2.72 -10.63
N LEU A 145 7.52 1.86 -10.96
CA LEU A 145 7.11 1.62 -12.35
C LEU A 145 6.49 2.87 -12.99
N VAL A 146 5.65 3.61 -12.27
CA VAL A 146 5.04 4.84 -12.82
C VAL A 146 6.09 5.93 -13.00
N VAL A 147 7.03 6.08 -12.07
CA VAL A 147 8.15 7.02 -12.20
C VAL A 147 9.01 6.65 -13.41
N LYS A 148 9.32 5.36 -13.59
CA LYS A 148 10.09 4.89 -14.74
C LYS A 148 9.38 5.21 -16.06
N GLN A 149 8.08 4.89 -16.15
CA GLN A 149 7.28 5.17 -17.34
C GLN A 149 7.23 6.67 -17.66
N ARG A 150 7.02 7.51 -16.64
CA ARG A 150 7.00 8.97 -16.84
C ARG A 150 8.33 9.50 -17.37
N ARG A 151 9.46 8.97 -16.88
CA ARG A 151 10.79 9.37 -17.37
C ARG A 151 11.04 8.92 -18.81
N GLU A 152 10.58 7.73 -19.19
CA GLU A 152 10.63 7.24 -20.57
C GLU A 152 9.77 8.10 -21.50
N ASP A 153 8.56 8.48 -21.06
CA ASP A 153 7.65 9.37 -21.81
C ASP A 153 8.24 10.80 -21.96
N ASP A 154 8.99 11.28 -20.96
CA ASP A 154 9.69 12.58 -20.98
C ASP A 154 11.03 12.52 -21.78
N GLY A 155 11.38 11.39 -22.40
CA GLY A 155 12.59 11.21 -23.20
C GLY A 155 13.89 11.06 -22.40
N ILE A 156 13.81 10.86 -21.08
CA ILE A 156 14.97 10.66 -20.21
C ILE A 156 15.30 9.17 -20.15
N ILE A 157 16.19 8.72 -21.05
CA ILE A 157 16.69 7.33 -21.08
C ILE A 157 17.66 7.11 -19.92
N LEU A 158 17.28 6.30 -18.93
CA LEU A 158 18.21 5.77 -17.93
C LEU A 158 18.97 4.59 -18.56
N LEU A 159 20.24 4.85 -18.92
CA LEU A 159 21.28 3.83 -19.14
C LEU A 159 21.58 3.09 -17.83
#